data_AF-A0A7S3NYR3-F1
#
_entry.id   AF-A0A7S3NYR3-F1
#
_cell.length_a   1.000
_cell.length_b   1.000
_cell.length_c   1.000
_cell.angle_alpha   90.00
_cell.angle_beta   90.00
_cell.angle_gamma   90.00
#
_symmetry.space_group_name_H-M   'P 1'
#
loop_
_entity.id
_entity.type
_entity.pdbx_description
1 polymer ?
#
loop_
_entity_poly.entity_id
_entity_poly.type
_entity_poly.pdbx_seq_one_letter_code
_entity_poly.pdbx_strand_id
1 'polypeptide(L)'
;KMSKEALKIAKIYTDFEKIVKKLEGTYPLPAYYIKLHSVMKAMKMCGDKKTADFKEIRNTAMKKIEELETMKTNLKNIPEEEKKDTFFQFVQSQFTTVDREERTTEKVTMLHALAFKQC
;
A
#
# COMPACT_ATOMS: atom_id res chain seq x y z
N LYS A 1 0.52 -19.15 20.14
CA LYS A 1 0.98 -19.41 18.76
C LYS A 1 -0.13 -18.97 17.82
N MET A 2 0.13 -17.99 16.94
CA MET A 2 -0.90 -17.50 16.02
C MET A 2 -1.31 -18.57 15.00
N SER A 3 -2.59 -18.60 14.63
CA SER A 3 -3.08 -19.42 13.52
C SER A 3 -2.46 -19.00 12.18
N LYS A 4 -2.30 -19.94 11.24
CA LYS A 4 -1.76 -19.67 9.89
C LYS A 4 -2.54 -18.58 9.15
N GLU A 5 -3.86 -18.53 9.37
CA GLU A 5 -4.74 -17.54 8.77
C GLU A 5 -4.52 -16.15 9.36
N ALA A 6 -4.42 -16.03 10.69
CA ALA A 6 -4.08 -14.76 11.35
C ALA A 6 -2.69 -14.27 10.92
N LEU A 7 -1.72 -15.16 10.74
CA LEU A 7 -0.38 -14.83 10.27
C LEU A 7 -0.40 -14.22 8.85
N LYS A 8 -1.22 -14.78 7.95
CA LYS A 8 -1.38 -14.27 6.59
C LYS A 8 -1.99 -12.86 6.59
N ILE A 9 -2.99 -12.63 7.43
CA ILE A 9 -3.63 -11.32 7.58
C ILE A 9 -2.64 -10.30 8.13
N ALA A 10 -1.90 -10.66 9.18
CA ALA A 10 -0.89 -9.80 9.78
C ALA A 10 0.21 -9.43 8.78
N LYS A 11 0.64 -10.38 7.93
CA LYS A 11 1.62 -10.11 6.86
C LYS A 11 1.10 -9.11 5.84
N ILE A 12 -0.11 -9.33 5.30
CA ILE A 12 -0.74 -8.41 4.34
C ILE A 12 -0.83 -7.00 4.94
N TYR A 13 -1.25 -6.91 6.20
CA TYR A 13 -1.34 -5.64 6.91
C TYR A 13 0.00 -4.94 7.09
N THR A 14 1.04 -5.69 7.47
CA THR A 14 2.41 -5.19 7.62
C THR A 14 2.98 -4.68 6.30
N ASP A 15 2.68 -5.34 5.18
CA ASP A 15 3.14 -4.91 3.86
C ASP A 15 2.46 -3.60 3.43
N PHE A 16 1.17 -3.41 3.74
CA PHE A 16 0.51 -2.11 3.55
C PHE A 16 1.14 -1.01 4.40
N GLU A 17 1.44 -1.26 5.68
CA GLU A 17 2.07 -0.27 6.56
C GLU A 17 3.45 0.18 6.05
N LYS A 18 4.23 -0.74 5.47
CA LYS A 18 5.50 -0.39 4.82
C LYS A 18 5.30 0.54 3.63
N ILE A 19 4.27 0.30 2.82
CA ILE A 19 3.93 1.16 1.68
C ILE A 19 3.49 2.54 2.18
N VAL A 20 2.60 2.60 3.18
CA VAL A 20 2.12 3.85 3.77
C VAL A 20 3.28 4.70 4.29
N LYS A 21 4.21 4.11 5.05
CA LYS A 21 5.39 4.85 5.56
C LYS A 21 6.27 5.43 4.46
N LYS A 22 6.39 4.75 3.31
CA LYS A 22 7.15 5.26 2.16
C LYS A 22 6.44 6.43 1.48
N LEU A 23 5.10 6.42 1.50
CA LEU A 23 4.27 7.41 0.81
C LEU A 23 3.91 8.61 1.69
N GLU A 24 3.84 8.47 3.02
CA GLU A 24 3.37 9.51 3.94
C GLU A 24 4.09 10.85 3.76
N GLY A 25 5.39 10.85 3.44
CA GLY A 25 6.18 12.08 3.25
C GLY A 25 6.04 12.74 1.87
N THR A 26 5.73 11.98 0.82
CA THR A 26 5.76 12.47 -0.58
C THR A 26 4.37 12.50 -1.22
N TYR A 27 3.53 11.54 -0.86
CA TYR A 27 2.19 11.31 -1.41
C TYR A 27 1.19 11.08 -0.25
N PRO A 28 0.88 12.11 0.55
CA PRO A 28 0.07 11.97 1.76
C PRO A 28 -1.36 11.51 1.47
N LEU A 29 -1.95 11.91 0.34
CA LEU A 29 -3.30 11.51 -0.05
C LEU A 29 -3.37 10.01 -0.43
N PRO A 30 -2.51 9.47 -1.32
CA PRO A 30 -2.39 8.03 -1.52
C PRO A 30 -2.09 7.25 -0.25
N ALA A 31 -1.18 7.74 0.60
CA ALA A 31 -0.84 7.09 1.86
C ALA A 31 -2.07 6.92 2.77
N TYR A 32 -2.89 7.96 2.89
CA TYR A 32 -4.14 7.92 3.64
C TYR A 32 -5.12 6.87 3.10
N TYR A 33 -5.40 6.87 1.80
CA TYR A 33 -6.35 5.92 1.21
C TYR A 33 -5.86 4.47 1.27
N ILE A 34 -4.56 4.24 1.12
CA ILE A 34 -3.97 2.90 1.27
C ILE A 34 -4.10 2.41 2.72
N LYS A 35 -3.85 3.28 3.71
CA LYS A 35 -4.01 2.96 5.13
C LYS A 35 -5.48 2.71 5.49
N LEU A 36 -6.40 3.52 4.95
CA LEU A 36 -7.84 3.32 5.13
C LEU A 36 -8.26 1.95 4.57
N HIS A 37 -7.81 1.62 3.37
CA HIS A 37 -8.07 0.32 2.75
C HIS A 37 -7.49 -0.84 3.57
N SER A 38 -6.27 -0.70 4.11
CA SER A 38 -5.63 -1.75 4.91
C SER A 38 -6.41 -2.04 6.20
N VAL A 39 -6.87 -0.99 6.89
CA VAL A 39 -7.69 -1.08 8.11
C VAL A 39 -9.04 -1.72 7.82
N MET A 40 -9.76 -1.25 6.79
CA MET A 40 -11.04 -1.85 6.37
C MET A 40 -10.88 -3.32 5.98
N LYS A 41 -9.83 -3.67 5.24
CA LYS A 41 -9.56 -5.04 4.82
C LYS A 41 -9.20 -5.94 6.00
N ALA A 42 -8.38 -5.46 6.94
CA ALA A 42 -8.04 -6.20 8.15
C ALA A 42 -9.29 -6.50 8.99
N MET A 43 -10.17 -5.51 9.20
CA MET A 43 -11.43 -5.71 9.92
C MET A 43 -12.34 -6.71 9.20
N LYS A 44 -12.49 -6.59 7.88
CA LYS A 44 -13.28 -7.52 7.06
C LYS A 44 -12.75 -8.95 7.11
N MET A 45 -11.43 -9.14 7.05
CA MET A 45 -10.81 -10.46 7.10
C MET A 45 -10.88 -11.09 8.49
N CYS A 46 -10.87 -10.27 9.56
CA CYS A 46 -11.07 -10.77 10.92
C CYS A 46 -12.52 -11.20 11.19
N GLY A 47 -13.50 -10.50 10.60
CA GLY A 47 -14.92 -10.77 10.81
C GLY A 47 -15.28 -10.87 12.30
N ASP A 48 -16.14 -11.83 12.63
CA ASP A 48 -16.60 -12.06 14.01
C ASP A 48 -15.72 -13.05 14.80
N LYS A 49 -14.57 -13.48 14.24
CA LYS A 49 -13.71 -14.48 14.89
C LYS A 49 -13.18 -13.95 16.23
N LYS A 50 -13.61 -14.56 17.33
CA LYS A 50 -13.31 -14.13 18.72
C LYS A 50 -12.00 -14.68 19.28
N THR A 51 -11.24 -15.46 18.50
CA THR A 51 -9.95 -16.01 18.92
C THR A 51 -8.94 -14.88 19.21
N ALA A 52 -8.03 -15.13 20.16
CA ALA A 52 -7.09 -14.13 20.67
C ALA A 52 -6.29 -13.44 19.54
N ASP A 53 -5.79 -14.21 18.57
CA ASP A 53 -5.02 -13.69 17.43
C ASP A 53 -5.80 -12.65 16.59
N PHE A 54 -7.07 -12.91 16.31
CA PHE A 54 -7.91 -12.03 15.50
C PHE A 54 -8.40 -10.82 16.31
N LYS A 55 -8.49 -10.96 17.64
CA LYS A 55 -8.74 -9.84 18.56
C LYS A 55 -7.55 -8.89 18.59
N GLU A 56 -6.31 -9.41 18.63
CA GLU A 56 -5.11 -8.59 18.55
C GLU A 56 -5.02 -7.81 17.25
N ILE A 57 -5.30 -8.46 16.10
CA ILE A 57 -5.31 -7.78 14.80
C ILE A 57 -6.39 -6.68 14.75
N ARG A 58 -7.59 -6.95 15.27
CA ARG A 58 -8.66 -5.93 15.36
C ARG A 58 -8.27 -4.75 16.25
N ASN A 59 -7.69 -5.02 17.41
CA ASN A 59 -7.23 -3.96 18.32
C ASN A 59 -6.17 -3.09 17.66
N THR A 60 -5.23 -3.69 16.92
CA THR A 60 -4.23 -2.95 16.14
C THR A 60 -4.90 -2.10 15.06
N ALA A 61 -5.82 -2.66 14.29
CA ALA A 61 -6.55 -1.92 13.26
C ALA A 61 -7.35 -0.75 13.84
N MET A 62 -7.97 -0.93 15.03
CA MET A 62 -8.68 0.15 15.73
C MET A 62 -7.75 1.28 16.17
N LYS A 63 -6.57 0.98 16.72
CA LYS A 63 -5.57 2.02 17.06
C LYS A 63 -5.16 2.84 15.84
N LYS A 64 -5.12 2.22 14.66
CA LYS A 64 -4.79 2.94 13.41
C LYS A 64 -5.89 3.87 12.91
N ILE A 65 -7.11 3.76 13.43
CA ILE A 65 -8.19 4.71 13.11
C ILE A 65 -7.85 6.11 13.65
N GLU A 66 -7.25 6.20 14.84
CA GLU A 66 -6.81 7.48 15.42
C GLU A 66 -5.72 8.14 14.56
N GLU A 67 -4.78 7.33 14.06
CA GLU A 67 -3.76 7.80 13.12
C GLU A 67 -4.39 8.26 11.79
N LEU A 68 -5.44 7.58 11.30
CA LEU A 68 -6.17 7.97 10.10
C LEU A 68 -6.86 9.34 10.24
N GLU A 69 -7.44 9.64 11.40
CA GLU A 69 -8.05 10.96 11.66
C GLU A 69 -7.01 12.08 11.63
N THR A 70 -5.80 11.80 12.12
CA THR A 70 -4.67 12.74 12.06
C THR A 70 -4.24 12.96 10.60
N MET A 71 -4.09 11.88 9.83
CA MET A 71 -3.76 11.98 8.40
C MET A 71 -4.84 12.73 7.60
N LYS A 72 -6.11 12.47 7.89
CA LYS A 72 -7.25 13.16 7.26
C LYS A 72 -7.22 14.67 7.52
N THR A 73 -6.82 15.08 8.73
CA THR A 73 -6.67 16.49 9.08
C THR A 73 -5.61 17.18 8.23
N ASN A 74 -4.49 16.49 7.96
CA ASN A 74 -3.43 17.01 7.09
C ASN A 74 -3.85 17.14 5.61
N LEU A 75 -4.97 16.51 5.22
CA LEU A 75 -5.52 16.51 3.87
C LEU A 75 -6.67 17.50 3.66
N LYS A 76 -7.04 18.29 4.68
CA LYS A 76 -8.17 19.22 4.63
C LYS A 76 -8.09 20.27 3.52
N ASN A 77 -6.89 20.53 3.01
CA ASN A 77 -6.64 21.54 1.99
C ASN A 77 -6.93 21.04 0.56
N ILE A 78 -7.19 19.74 0.36
CA ILE A 78 -7.51 19.17 -0.95
C ILE A 78 -9.04 19.07 -1.08
N PRO A 79 -9.65 19.72 -2.08
CA PRO A 79 -11.08 19.59 -2.35
C PRO A 79 -11.48 18.13 -2.56
N GLU A 80 -12.63 17.70 -2.04
CA GLU A 80 -13.08 16.30 -2.13
C GLU A 80 -13.18 15.82 -3.59
N GLU A 81 -13.61 16.71 -4.48
CA GLU A 81 -13.74 16.47 -5.92
C GLU A 81 -12.39 16.16 -6.57
N GLU A 82 -11.31 16.82 -6.12
CA GLU A 82 -9.95 16.65 -6.66
C GLU A 82 -9.21 15.46 -6.06
N LYS A 83 -9.64 14.94 -4.91
CA LYS A 83 -8.96 13.82 -4.23
C LYS A 83 -8.93 12.57 -5.11
N LYS A 84 -10.04 12.29 -5.79
CA LYS A 84 -10.16 11.14 -6.67
C LYS A 84 -9.16 11.25 -7.82
N ASP A 85 -9.15 12.38 -8.50
CA ASP A 85 -8.28 12.62 -9.66
C ASP A 85 -6.81 12.62 -9.26
N THR A 86 -6.46 13.25 -8.14
CA THR A 86 -5.09 13.23 -7.59
C THR A 86 -4.63 11.81 -7.29
N PHE A 87 -5.51 10.97 -6.73
CA PHE A 87 -5.19 9.56 -6.48
C PHE A 87 -5.00 8.78 -7.79
N PHE A 88 -5.86 8.98 -8.79
CA PHE A 88 -5.73 8.32 -10.09
C PHE A 88 -4.45 8.74 -10.83
N GLN A 89 -4.11 10.02 -10.81
CA GLN A 89 -2.86 10.53 -11.38
C GLN A 89 -1.64 9.91 -10.71
N PHE A 90 -1.67 9.76 -9.37
CA PHE A 90 -0.62 9.02 -8.66
C PHE A 90 -0.51 7.59 -9.18
N VAL A 91 -1.60 6.82 -9.23
CA VAL A 91 -1.58 5.44 -9.72
C VAL A 91 -1.05 5.35 -11.15
N GLN A 92 -1.50 6.25 -12.03
CA GLN A 92 -1.03 6.30 -13.42
C GLN A 92 0.47 6.60 -13.51
N SER A 93 0.97 7.52 -12.68
CA SER A 93 2.41 7.83 -12.63
C SER A 93 3.26 6.64 -12.18
N GLN A 94 2.80 5.88 -11.19
CA GLN A 94 3.50 4.68 -10.71
C GLN A 94 3.51 3.60 -11.79
N PHE A 95 2.36 3.37 -12.45
CA PHE A 95 2.27 2.41 -13.54
C PHE A 95 3.19 2.77 -14.71
N THR A 96 3.20 4.04 -15.12
CA THR A 96 4.05 4.53 -16.21
C THR A 96 5.54 4.43 -15.86
N THR A 97 5.90 4.68 -14.58
CA THR A 97 7.28 4.55 -14.11
C THR A 97 7.75 3.09 -14.20
N VAL A 98 6.94 2.16 -13.72
CA VAL A 98 7.26 0.72 -13.78
C VAL A 98 7.35 0.23 -15.23
N ASP A 99 6.39 0.57 -16.09
CA ASP A 99 6.43 0.18 -17.52
C ASP A 99 7.69 0.71 -18.22
N ARG A 100 8.11 1.94 -17.90
CA ARG A 100 9.36 2.51 -18.44
C ARG A 100 10.60 1.76 -17.93
N GLU A 101 10.66 1.43 -16.64
CA GLU A 101 11.76 0.69 -16.04
C GLU A 101 11.88 -0.72 -16.63
N GLU A 102 10.76 -1.42 -16.80
CA GLU A 102 10.71 -2.76 -17.42
C GLU A 102 11.21 -2.73 -18.86
N ARG A 103 10.70 -1.80 -19.70
CA ARG A 103 11.15 -1.64 -21.08
C ARG A 103 12.63 -1.28 -21.19
N THR A 104 13.15 -0.51 -20.24
CA THR A 104 14.57 -0.14 -20.22
C THR A 104 15.43 -1.36 -19.85
N THR A 105 15.00 -2.14 -18.86
CA THR A 105 15.69 -3.36 -18.44
C THR A 105 15.73 -4.42 -19.55
N GLU A 106 14.63 -4.57 -20.29
CA GLU A 106 14.54 -5.47 -21.45
C GLU A 106 15.54 -5.06 -22.54
N LYS A 107 15.58 -3.77 -22.90
CA LYS A 107 16.54 -3.23 -23.89
C LYS A 107 17.99 -3.48 -23.46
N VAL A 108 18.31 -3.21 -22.20
CA VAL A 108 19.66 -3.43 -21.66
C VAL A 108 20.02 -4.92 -21.72
N THR A 109 19.10 -5.82 -21.36
CA THR A 109 19.33 -7.27 -21.41
C THR A 109 19.56 -7.76 -22.83
N MET A 110 18.79 -7.24 -23.80
CA MET A 110 18.94 -7.58 -25.22
C MET A 110 20.29 -7.11 -25.77
N LEU A 111 20.74 -5.90 -25.44
CA LEU A 111 22.06 -5.38 -25.85
C LEU A 111 23.22 -6.22 -25.28
N HIS A 112 23.15 -6.61 -24.01
CA HIS A 112 24.16 -7.49 -23.41
C HIS A 112 24.18 -8.87 -24.08
N ALA A 113 23.00 -9.45 -24.40
CA ALA A 113 22.91 -10.73 -25.10
C ALA A 113 23.48 -10.67 -26.52
N LEU A 114 23.27 -9.56 -27.24
CA LEU A 114 23.86 -9.33 -28.56
C LEU A 114 25.38 -9.17 -28.49
N ALA A 115 25.89 -8.40 -27.53
CA ALA A 115 27.32 -8.23 -27.32
C ALA A 115 28.02 -9.56 -26.98
N PHE A 116 27.40 -10.42 -26.17
CA PHE A 116 27.93 -11.76 -25.86
C PHE A 116 27.99 -12.69 -27.07
N LYS A 117 27.08 -12.55 -28.04
CA LYS A 117 27.12 -13.36 -29.28
C LYS A 117 28.18 -12.88 -30.28
N GLN A 118 28.71 -11.67 -30.11
CA GLN A 118 29.73 -11.09 -30.97
C GLN A 118 31.16 -11.32 -30.46
N CYS A 119 31.32 -11.81 -29.22
CA CYS A 119 32.57 -12.33 -28.65
C CYS A 119 32.72 -13.82 -28.93
#